data_AF-A0A0F6SYZ0-F1
#
_entry.id   AF-A0A0F6SYZ0-F1
#
_cell.length_a   1.000
_cell.length_b   1.000
_cell.length_c   1.000
_cell.angle_alpha   90.00
_cell.angle_beta   90.00
_cell.angle_gamma   90.00
#
_symmetry.space_group_name_H-M   'P 1'
#
loop_
_entity.id
_entity.type
_entity.pdbx_description
1 polymer ?
#
loop_
_entity_poly.entity_id
_entity_poly.type
_entity_poly.pdbx_seq_one_letter_code
_entity_poly.pdbx_strand_id
1 'polypeptide(L)'
;MRVTAILTLATIAIASPTKVLNSRNELARRQATEGCSIGYCTQNGGTTGGAAGDTVTVTDLASLTEAAESETPLTIIVSGNIEGSAKIRVASDKTIYGETGS
;
A
#
# COMPACT_ATOMS: atom_id res chain seq x y z
N MET A 1 -34.82 -53.41 15.63
CA MET A 1 -33.40 -53.17 15.98
C MET A 1 -32.86 -52.10 15.02
N ARG A 2 -32.13 -51.12 15.56
CA ARG A 2 -31.97 -49.74 15.08
C ARG A 2 -31.18 -49.60 13.77
N VAL A 3 -31.63 -48.69 12.91
CA VAL A 3 -30.91 -48.21 11.72
C VAL A 3 -30.05 -47.02 12.16
N THR A 4 -28.73 -47.13 12.06
CA THR A 4 -27.78 -46.09 12.46
C THR A 4 -27.35 -45.30 11.22
N ALA A 5 -27.85 -44.06 11.08
CA ALA A 5 -27.43 -43.12 10.05
C ALA A 5 -26.18 -42.37 10.53
N ILE A 6 -25.06 -42.52 9.83
CA ILE A 6 -23.82 -41.78 10.07
C ILE A 6 -23.85 -40.54 9.18
N LEU A 7 -24.04 -39.37 9.80
CA LEU A 7 -24.00 -38.07 9.14
C LEU A 7 -22.56 -37.54 9.15
N THR A 8 -21.88 -37.56 8.01
CA THR A 8 -20.55 -36.95 7.83
C THR A 8 -20.69 -35.47 7.50
N LEU A 9 -20.26 -34.59 8.41
CA LEU A 9 -20.24 -33.15 8.21
C LEU A 9 -18.92 -32.74 7.51
N ALA A 10 -18.98 -32.41 6.22
CA ALA A 10 -17.82 -31.92 5.47
C ALA A 10 -17.60 -30.42 5.76
N THR A 11 -16.53 -30.09 6.48
CA THR A 11 -16.08 -28.70 6.69
C THR A 11 -15.37 -28.20 5.44
N ILE A 12 -15.93 -27.19 4.77
CA ILE A 12 -15.30 -26.50 3.64
C ILE A 12 -14.23 -25.55 4.19
N ALA A 13 -12.95 -25.90 4.05
CA ALA A 13 -11.85 -24.99 4.34
C ALA A 13 -11.79 -23.94 3.22
N ILE A 14 -12.21 -22.71 3.52
CA ILE A 14 -12.08 -21.57 2.61
C ILE A 14 -10.61 -21.15 2.63
N ALA A 15 -9.87 -21.44 1.57
CA ALA A 15 -8.52 -20.89 1.40
C ALA A 15 -8.65 -19.37 1.21
N SER A 16 -8.36 -18.59 2.25
CA SER A 16 -8.45 -17.13 2.19
C SER A 16 -7.27 -16.54 1.40
N PRO A 17 -7.51 -15.61 0.46
CA PRO A 17 -6.47 -15.02 -0.40
C PRO A 17 -5.51 -14.07 0.34
N THR A 18 -5.68 -13.89 1.65
CA THR A 18 -4.94 -12.91 2.48
C THR A 18 -3.42 -13.08 2.41
N LYS A 19 -2.88 -14.31 2.36
CA LYS A 19 -1.43 -14.51 2.23
C LYS A 19 -0.83 -13.95 0.95
N VAL A 20 -1.57 -14.02 -0.16
CA VAL A 20 -1.11 -13.50 -1.46
C VAL A 20 -1.17 -11.97 -1.47
N LEU A 21 -2.24 -11.39 -0.91
CA LEU A 21 -2.39 -9.93 -0.81
C LEU A 21 -1.30 -9.32 0.07
N ASN A 22 -1.04 -9.89 1.25
CA ASN A 22 0.00 -9.42 2.15
C ASN A 22 1.40 -9.44 1.50
N SER A 23 1.70 -10.50 0.74
CA SER A 23 2.98 -10.61 0.04
C SER A 23 3.13 -9.58 -1.09
N ARG A 24 2.04 -9.27 -1.80
CA ARG A 24 2.05 -8.21 -2.84
C ARG A 24 2.22 -6.83 -2.22
N ASN A 25 1.58 -6.57 -1.10
CA ASN A 25 1.71 -5.29 -0.39
C ASN A 25 3.13 -5.11 0.19
N GLU A 26 3.77 -6.18 0.66
CA GLU A 26 5.21 -6.17 1.03
C GLU A 26 6.11 -5.79 -0.15
N LEU A 27 5.89 -6.35 -1.34
CA LEU A 27 6.66 -6.01 -2.53
C LEU A 27 6.41 -4.56 -2.98
N ALA A 28 5.15 -4.12 -2.96
CA ALA A 28 4.76 -2.74 -3.26
C ALA A 28 5.48 -1.74 -2.33
N ARG A 29 5.54 -2.05 -1.02
CA ARG A 29 6.24 -1.22 -0.04
C ARG A 29 7.74 -1.13 -0.30
N ARG A 30 8.39 -2.23 -0.69
CA ARG A 30 9.81 -2.23 -1.09
C ARG A 30 10.04 -1.39 -2.34
N GLN A 31 9.16 -1.51 -3.34
CA GLN A 31 9.25 -0.71 -4.56
C GLN A 31 9.01 0.78 -4.29
N ALA A 32 8.15 1.13 -3.33
CA ALA A 32 7.88 2.52 -2.98
C ALA A 32 9.10 3.25 -2.37
N THR A 33 10.10 2.51 -1.89
CA THR A 33 11.36 3.09 -1.41
C THR A 33 12.45 3.15 -2.47
N GLU A 34 12.21 2.66 -3.68
CA GLU A 34 13.20 2.66 -4.75
C GLU A 34 13.24 4.01 -5.48
N GLY A 35 14.45 4.49 -5.76
CA GLY A 35 14.66 5.69 -6.56
C GLY A 35 14.42 5.47 -8.05
N CYS A 36 14.36 6.56 -8.80
CA CYS A 36 14.23 6.48 -10.26
C CYS A 36 15.45 5.80 -10.89
N SER A 37 15.22 4.86 -11.82
CA SER A 37 16.27 3.99 -12.36
C SER A 37 16.70 4.31 -13.80
N ILE A 38 15.95 5.13 -14.54
CA ILE A 38 16.25 5.45 -15.94
C ILE A 38 15.71 6.82 -16.37
N GLY A 39 16.47 7.54 -17.20
CA GLY A 39 16.05 8.80 -17.81
C GLY A 39 16.51 10.04 -17.03
N TYR A 40 15.96 11.22 -17.34
CA TYR A 40 16.43 12.48 -16.73
C TYR A 40 16.27 12.55 -15.20
N CYS A 41 15.33 11.80 -14.64
CA CYS A 41 15.14 11.69 -13.20
C CYS A 41 16.35 11.09 -12.45
N THR A 42 17.33 10.51 -13.15
CA THR A 42 18.56 9.97 -12.55
C THR A 42 19.68 11.01 -12.48
N GLN A 43 19.51 12.17 -13.10
CA GLN A 43 20.58 13.14 -13.28
C GLN A 43 20.70 14.07 -12.05
N ASN A 44 21.92 14.58 -11.81
CA ASN A 44 22.22 15.57 -10.77
C ASN A 44 21.72 15.19 -9.35
N GLY A 45 22.05 13.99 -8.90
CA GLY A 45 21.61 13.46 -7.60
C GLY A 45 20.31 12.64 -7.66
N GLY A 46 19.56 12.77 -8.76
CA GLY A 46 18.42 11.91 -9.08
C GLY A 46 17.20 12.12 -8.18
N THR A 47 16.15 11.34 -8.45
CA THR A 47 14.89 11.37 -7.68
C THR A 47 14.82 10.15 -6.77
N THR A 48 14.88 10.39 -5.46
CA THR A 48 14.77 9.34 -4.42
C THR A 48 13.41 9.30 -3.74
N GLY A 49 12.55 10.31 -3.96
CA GLY A 49 11.25 10.40 -3.31
C GLY A 49 11.36 10.38 -1.78
N GLY A 50 10.46 9.63 -1.14
CA GLY A 50 10.38 9.48 0.31
C GLY A 50 11.30 8.42 0.92
N ALA A 51 12.27 7.87 0.17
CA ALA A 51 13.07 6.72 0.59
C ALA A 51 13.87 6.92 1.88
N ALA A 52 14.20 8.17 2.23
CA ALA A 52 14.94 8.50 3.46
C ALA A 52 14.05 8.58 4.72
N GLY A 53 12.73 8.46 4.56
CA GLY A 53 11.75 8.65 5.62
C GLY A 53 10.95 7.41 5.98
N ASP A 54 10.05 7.57 6.94
CA ASP A 54 9.17 6.50 7.39
C ASP A 54 8.13 6.13 6.34
N THR A 55 7.65 4.89 6.43
CA THR A 55 6.52 4.41 5.64
C THR A 55 5.22 4.55 6.43
N VAL A 56 4.26 5.27 5.87
CA VAL A 56 2.93 5.46 6.46
C VAL A 56 1.87 4.88 5.53
N THR A 57 0.80 4.32 6.09
CA THR A 57 -0.36 3.86 5.31
C THR A 57 -1.52 4.80 5.53
N VAL A 58 -2.13 5.27 4.45
CA VAL A 58 -3.27 6.19 4.45
C VAL A 58 -4.48 5.53 3.79
N THR A 59 -5.65 5.80 4.34
CA THR A 59 -6.93 5.18 3.92
C THR A 59 -8.02 6.21 3.64
N ASP A 60 -7.74 7.49 3.86
CA ASP A 60 -8.70 8.57 3.67
C ASP A 60 -8.01 9.85 3.18
N LEU A 61 -8.83 10.83 2.77
CA LEU A 61 -8.35 12.07 2.18
C LEU A 61 -7.57 12.93 3.18
N ALA A 62 -7.97 12.92 4.46
CA ALA A 62 -7.36 13.75 5.49
C ALA A 62 -5.93 13.27 5.79
N SER A 63 -5.76 11.97 6.02
CA SER A 63 -4.46 11.34 6.25
C SER A 63 -3.53 11.43 5.04
N LEU A 64 -4.06 11.30 3.81
CA LEU A 64 -3.28 11.56 2.60
C LEU A 64 -2.81 13.01 2.52
N THR A 65 -3.69 13.97 2.84
CA THR A 65 -3.35 15.40 2.81
C THR A 65 -2.24 15.72 3.81
N GLU A 66 -2.41 15.28 5.07
CA GLU A 66 -1.43 15.48 6.13
C GLU A 66 -0.07 14.89 5.78
N ALA A 67 -0.04 13.63 5.31
CA ALA A 67 1.21 12.98 4.96
C ALA A 67 1.88 13.64 3.73
N ALA A 68 1.11 14.01 2.71
CA ALA A 68 1.64 14.62 1.49
C ALA A 68 2.21 16.03 1.72
N GLU A 69 1.62 16.79 2.65
CA GLU A 69 2.02 18.15 3.00
C GLU A 69 3.09 18.22 4.11
N SER A 70 3.40 17.09 4.76
CA SER A 70 4.47 17.04 5.77
C SER A 70 5.81 17.52 5.23
N GLU A 71 6.60 18.19 6.07
CA GLU A 71 7.97 18.61 5.74
C GLU A 71 8.99 17.47 5.85
N THR A 72 8.64 16.35 6.49
CA THR A 72 9.55 15.21 6.63
C THR A 72 9.50 14.31 5.40
N PRO A 73 10.61 13.66 4.99
CA PRO A 73 10.56 12.62 3.98
C PRO A 73 9.56 11.53 4.38
N LEU A 74 8.70 11.07 3.45
CA LEU A 74 7.71 10.02 3.71
C LEU A 74 7.44 9.15 2.49
N THR A 75 7.37 7.84 2.73
CA THR A 75 6.79 6.87 1.80
C THR A 75 5.33 6.61 2.18
N ILE A 76 4.40 7.14 1.38
CA ILE A 76 2.96 7.13 1.64
C ILE A 76 2.32 6.01 0.83
N ILE A 77 1.82 5.02 1.54
CA ILE A 77 1.14 3.84 0.99
C ILE A 77 -0.37 4.07 1.04
N VAL A 78 -1.00 4.19 -0.11
CA VAL A 78 -2.45 4.34 -0.23
C VAL A 78 -3.10 2.97 -0.22
N SER A 79 -3.99 2.71 0.74
CA SER A 79 -4.70 1.44 0.85
C SER A 79 -6.20 1.65 0.69
N GLY A 80 -6.75 1.12 -0.40
CA GLY A 80 -8.16 1.26 -0.76
C GLY A 80 -8.52 2.60 -1.41
N ASN A 81 -9.82 2.81 -1.57
CA ASN A 81 -10.38 3.97 -2.26
C ASN A 81 -10.39 5.21 -1.35
N ILE A 82 -9.74 6.29 -1.79
CA ILE A 82 -9.82 7.61 -1.12
C ILE A 82 -10.90 8.44 -1.81
N GLU A 83 -11.91 8.85 -1.04
CA GLU A 83 -13.04 9.64 -1.53
C GLU A 83 -12.94 11.12 -1.14
N GLY A 84 -13.54 11.97 -1.97
CA GLY A 84 -13.65 13.41 -1.72
C GLY A 84 -13.08 14.25 -2.86
N SER A 85 -13.03 15.57 -2.64
CA SER A 85 -12.51 16.53 -3.63
C SER A 85 -11.61 17.55 -2.95
N ALA A 86 -10.31 17.44 -3.22
CA ALA A 86 -9.31 18.39 -2.76
C ALA A 86 -8.17 18.49 -3.78
N LYS A 87 -7.50 19.65 -3.79
CA LYS A 87 -6.19 19.79 -4.43
C LYS A 87 -5.15 19.79 -3.33
N ILE A 88 -4.41 18.69 -3.23
CA ILE A 88 -3.38 18.50 -2.21
C ILE A 88 -2.04 18.93 -2.82
N ARG A 89 -1.26 19.72 -2.07
CA ARG A 89 0.10 20.02 -2.47
C ARG A 89 1.03 18.90 -1.97
N VAL A 90 1.82 18.32 -2.86
CA VAL A 90 2.86 17.35 -2.47
C VAL A 90 4.13 18.14 -2.14
N ALA A 91 4.57 18.07 -0.89
CA ALA A 91 5.82 18.64 -0.43
C ALA A 91 7.03 17.87 -0.98
N SER A 92 8.24 18.34 -0.70
CA SER A 92 9.47 17.65 -1.09
C SER A 92 9.59 16.27 -0.43
N ASP A 93 10.41 15.40 -1.01
CA ASP A 93 10.80 14.10 -0.44
C ASP A 93 9.62 13.18 -0.13
N LYS A 94 8.70 13.04 -1.10
CA LYS A 94 7.53 12.16 -1.00
C LYS A 94 7.60 11.04 -2.03
N THR A 95 7.20 9.85 -1.59
CA THR A 95 6.70 8.81 -2.50
C THR A 95 5.23 8.58 -2.16
N ILE A 96 4.34 8.59 -3.15
CA ILE A 96 2.94 8.17 -2.98
C ILE A 96 2.73 6.94 -3.86
N TYR A 97 2.35 5.83 -3.25
CA TYR A 97 2.27 4.53 -3.91
C TYR A 97 0.99 3.80 -3.50
N GLY A 98 0.24 3.26 -4.45
CA GLY A 98 -0.98 2.49 -4.19
C GLY A 98 -0.72 1.02 -3.89
N GLU A 99 -1.36 0.45 -2.87
CA GLU A 99 -1.41 -1.00 -2.67
C GLU A 99 -2.24 -1.68 -3.76
N THR A 100 -2.13 -3.01 -3.88
CA THR A 100 -2.90 -3.75 -4.87
C THR A 100 -4.40 -3.56 -4.64
N GLY A 101 -5.11 -2.98 -5.60
CA GLY A 101 -6.55 -2.73 -5.53
C GLY A 101 -6.95 -1.42 -4.84
N SER A 102 -6.00 -0.51 -4.63
CA SER A 102 -6.26 0.92 -4.40
C SER A 102 -6.62 1.65 -5.70
#